data_AF-A0A7G1PCU3-F1
#
_entry.id   AF-A0A7G1PCU3-F1
#
_cell.length_a   1.000
_cell.length_b   1.000
_cell.length_c   1.000
_cell.angle_alpha   90.00
_cell.angle_beta   90.00
_cell.angle_gamma   90.00
#
_symmetry.space_group_name_H-M   'P 1'
#
loop_
_entity.id
_entity.type
_entity.pdbx_description
1 polymer ?
#
loop_
_entity_poly.entity_id
_entity_poly.type
_entity_poly.pdbx_seq_one_letter_code
_entity_poly.pdbx_strand_id
1 'polypeptide(L)'
;MTATPPSVAVVTDRYDDVLHTHTALAAHHPPSGRITLHPGPGTTSETGLAHDLLASLGKPPLLPGGFPAGRQPAWEAATAWITALPVTRLTVLRAHRLTARRTMRLLQLRTLTGIHLTLVCHRPHLPAALHQALQTADYCVTADFQAARRHYYGTPAAVSPLVDEPARSANRWLTLPVLDRLVSYDSPAPCTAPCTPPAIAFRHRPPPAPLTEQAVREVARRLATVTAHPRLVAALAAALFTGVSFQQLATARPGDYDDAAATLALHDRARYTDGCATHRVPPWARVFLRAAACFARLAPGQDQHLLAGPHDRTHLLRVAEAARLRPPQPFAGQSTGRIQWDWRERKEARRYDAMLTRHQIPPSS
;
A
#
# COMPACT_ATOMS: atom_id res chain seq x y z
N MET A 1 2.71 27.24 -0.37
CA MET A 1 4.09 27.55 -0.76
C MET A 1 4.84 26.22 -0.87
N THR A 2 5.10 25.72 -2.06
CA THR A 2 5.91 24.50 -2.26
C THR A 2 7.37 24.86 -2.03
N ALA A 3 7.98 24.30 -0.99
CA ALA A 3 9.41 24.44 -0.75
C ALA A 3 10.19 23.96 -1.99
N THR A 4 11.24 24.68 -2.37
CA THR A 4 12.13 24.29 -3.47
C THR A 4 12.68 22.89 -3.19
N PRO A 5 12.56 21.93 -4.13
CA PRO A 5 13.01 20.58 -3.87
C PRO A 5 14.55 20.56 -3.67
N PRO A 6 15.09 19.67 -2.82
CA PRO A 6 16.50 19.67 -2.45
C PRO A 6 17.39 19.32 -3.64
N SER A 7 18.50 20.03 -3.88
CA SER A 7 19.40 19.81 -5.04
C SER A 7 19.75 18.34 -5.28
N VAL A 8 19.85 17.94 -6.56
CA VAL A 8 20.20 16.57 -6.98
C VAL A 8 21.71 16.35 -6.80
N ALA A 9 22.10 15.29 -6.10
CA ALA A 9 23.50 14.93 -5.98
C ALA A 9 23.91 13.95 -7.10
N VAL A 10 24.96 14.28 -7.85
CA VAL A 10 25.52 13.40 -8.87
C VAL A 10 26.91 12.96 -8.44
N VAL A 11 27.07 11.66 -8.20
CA VAL A 11 28.34 11.06 -7.79
C VAL A 11 29.00 10.48 -9.03
N THR A 12 30.17 11.00 -9.41
CA THR A 12 30.98 10.45 -10.50
C THR A 12 32.01 9.48 -9.95
N ASP A 13 31.90 8.23 -10.33
CA ASP A 13 32.84 7.16 -10.01
C ASP A 13 33.59 6.78 -11.30
N ARG A 14 34.80 7.31 -11.46
CA ARG A 14 35.58 7.16 -12.70
C ARG A 14 35.94 5.70 -12.99
N TYR A 15 36.16 4.90 -11.96
CA TYR A 15 36.78 3.58 -12.06
C TYR A 15 35.80 2.43 -11.88
N ASP A 16 34.50 2.73 -11.74
CA ASP A 16 33.47 1.73 -11.36
C ASP A 16 33.90 1.00 -10.08
N ASP A 17 34.34 1.77 -9.09
CA ASP A 17 34.82 1.23 -7.83
C ASP A 17 33.68 0.57 -7.06
N VAL A 18 33.89 -0.72 -6.76
CA VAL A 18 32.97 -1.57 -5.98
C VAL A 18 32.60 -0.90 -4.65
N LEU A 19 33.49 -0.10 -4.07
CA LEU A 19 33.28 0.63 -2.83
C LEU A 19 32.09 1.60 -2.90
N HIS A 20 31.86 2.31 -4.01
CA HIS A 20 30.67 3.16 -4.16
C HIS A 20 29.38 2.33 -4.17
N THR A 21 29.37 1.24 -4.93
CA THR A 21 28.22 0.34 -5.06
C THR A 21 27.90 -0.34 -3.72
N HIS A 22 28.90 -0.92 -3.06
CA HIS A 22 28.75 -1.60 -1.79
C HIS A 22 28.28 -0.64 -0.69
N THR A 23 28.84 0.57 -0.63
CA THR A 23 28.45 1.57 0.37
C THR A 23 27.01 2.06 0.15
N ALA A 24 26.60 2.30 -1.09
CA ALA A 24 25.23 2.69 -1.41
C ALA A 24 24.24 1.55 -1.10
N LEU A 25 24.60 0.30 -1.39
CA LEU A 25 23.77 -0.86 -1.03
C LEU A 25 23.68 -1.04 0.48
N ALA A 26 24.78 -0.87 1.22
CA ALA A 26 24.78 -0.91 2.68
C ALA A 26 23.97 0.23 3.32
N ALA A 27 23.86 1.38 2.64
CA ALA A 27 23.02 2.49 3.09
C ALA A 27 21.52 2.23 2.91
N HIS A 28 21.13 1.24 2.09
CA HIS A 28 19.75 0.85 1.85
C HIS A 28 19.11 0.40 3.18
N HIS A 29 18.16 1.19 3.67
CA HIS A 29 17.46 0.92 4.91
C HIS A 29 16.07 1.57 4.87
N PRO A 30 15.07 0.89 4.29
CA PRO A 30 13.71 1.43 4.14
C PRO A 30 13.09 1.94 5.46
N PRO A 31 13.28 1.28 6.63
CA PRO A 31 12.74 1.79 7.89
C PRO A 31 13.30 3.17 8.30
N SER A 32 14.52 3.51 7.87
CA SER A 32 15.10 4.86 8.07
C SER A 32 14.87 5.79 6.89
N GLY A 33 14.00 5.42 5.94
CA GLY A 33 13.68 6.25 4.79
C GLY A 33 14.74 6.30 3.70
N ARG A 34 15.70 5.36 3.69
CA ARG A 34 16.78 5.32 2.70
C ARG A 34 16.56 4.16 1.73
N ILE A 35 16.39 4.47 0.46
CA ILE A 35 16.20 3.48 -0.59
C ILE A 35 17.36 3.59 -1.58
N THR A 36 18.01 2.46 -1.82
CA THR A 36 18.97 2.30 -2.93
C THR A 36 18.33 1.46 -4.02
N LEU A 37 18.24 2.05 -5.21
CA LEU A 37 17.73 1.45 -6.44
C LEU A 37 18.90 1.01 -7.31
N HIS A 38 18.91 -0.25 -7.70
CA HIS A 38 19.80 -0.76 -8.73
C HIS A 38 18.96 -1.13 -9.96
N PRO A 39 18.85 -0.24 -10.98
CA PRO A 39 18.04 -0.51 -12.15
C PRO A 39 18.41 -1.83 -12.82
N GLY A 40 17.41 -2.64 -13.17
CA GLY A 40 17.61 -3.93 -13.82
C GLY A 40 18.30 -3.78 -15.18
N PRO A 41 19.24 -4.67 -15.54
CA PRO A 41 19.88 -4.62 -16.85
C PRO A 41 18.88 -4.91 -17.97
N GLY A 42 19.10 -4.33 -19.16
CA GLY A 42 18.41 -4.75 -20.39
C GLY A 42 17.00 -4.21 -20.61
N THR A 43 16.43 -3.45 -19.68
CA THR A 43 15.15 -2.75 -19.89
C THR A 43 15.40 -1.25 -20.03
N THR A 44 14.74 -0.58 -20.99
CA THR A 44 14.72 0.89 -21.14
C THR A 44 13.34 1.49 -20.84
N SER A 45 12.35 0.66 -20.49
CA SER A 45 10.97 1.07 -20.20
C SER A 45 10.81 1.75 -18.84
N GLU A 46 9.93 2.75 -18.74
CA GLU A 46 9.61 3.38 -17.45
C GLU A 46 8.95 2.39 -16.47
N THR A 47 8.13 1.47 -17.00
CA THR A 47 7.47 0.43 -16.20
C THR A 47 8.48 -0.49 -15.53
N GLY A 48 9.57 -0.89 -16.22
CA GLY A 48 10.64 -1.68 -15.62
C GLY A 48 11.30 -0.95 -14.44
N LEU A 49 11.59 0.35 -14.62
CA LEU A 49 12.16 1.18 -13.55
C LEU A 49 11.19 1.32 -12.35
N ALA A 50 9.89 1.42 -12.61
CA ALA A 50 8.88 1.43 -11.55
C ALA A 50 8.85 0.12 -10.75
N HIS A 51 8.98 -1.02 -11.42
CA HIS A 51 9.05 -2.32 -10.75
C HIS A 51 10.32 -2.46 -9.92
N ASP A 52 11.46 -1.97 -10.41
CA ASP A 52 12.70 -1.92 -9.63
C ASP A 52 12.52 -1.06 -8.37
N LEU A 53 11.86 0.11 -8.49
CA LEU A 53 11.53 0.96 -7.34
C LEU A 53 10.62 0.27 -6.33
N LEU A 54 9.57 -0.42 -6.80
CA LEU A 54 8.67 -1.21 -5.94
C LEU A 54 9.45 -2.32 -5.22
N ALA A 55 10.32 -3.03 -5.92
CA ALA A 55 11.16 -4.06 -5.33
C ALA A 55 12.10 -3.50 -4.26
N SER A 56 12.72 -2.34 -4.50
CA SER A 56 13.54 -1.64 -3.50
C SER A 56 12.73 -1.17 -2.27
N LEU A 57 11.41 -1.03 -2.38
CA LEU A 57 10.53 -0.75 -1.24
C LEU A 57 10.03 -2.03 -0.53
N GLY A 58 10.52 -3.21 -0.94
CA GLY A 58 10.04 -4.50 -0.44
C GLY A 58 8.64 -4.88 -0.93
N LYS A 59 8.17 -4.26 -2.02
CA LYS A 59 6.87 -4.55 -2.64
C LYS A 59 7.04 -5.58 -3.77
N PRO A 60 6.05 -6.47 -3.97
CA PRO A 60 6.05 -7.36 -5.11
C PRO A 60 5.85 -6.56 -6.41
N PRO A 61 6.45 -6.98 -7.53
CA PRO A 61 6.50 -6.16 -8.75
C PRO A 61 5.14 -6.00 -9.45
N LEU A 62 4.22 -6.95 -9.26
CA LEU A 62 2.95 -7.00 -9.98
C LEU A 62 1.79 -6.45 -9.15
N LEU A 63 0.96 -5.61 -9.78
CA LEU A 63 -0.29 -5.14 -9.22
C LEU A 63 -1.44 -6.05 -9.71
N PRO A 64 -2.17 -6.71 -8.81
CA PRO A 64 -3.37 -7.44 -9.19
C PRO A 64 -4.51 -6.47 -9.52
N GLY A 65 -5.33 -6.78 -10.53
CA GLY A 65 -6.49 -5.96 -10.90
C GLY A 65 -6.66 -5.82 -12.40
N GLY A 66 -7.82 -5.30 -12.81
CA GLY A 66 -8.04 -4.82 -14.18
C GLY A 66 -7.62 -3.36 -14.29
N PHE A 67 -6.76 -3.04 -15.26
CA PHE A 67 -6.31 -1.68 -15.53
C PHE A 67 -6.83 -1.21 -16.89
N PRO A 68 -7.28 0.05 -17.02
CA PRO A 68 -7.60 0.63 -18.33
C PRO A 68 -6.43 0.46 -19.31
N ALA A 69 -6.74 0.10 -20.56
CA ALA A 69 -5.75 -0.20 -21.61
C ALA A 69 -4.73 -1.32 -21.29
N GLY A 70 -4.97 -2.14 -20.25
CA GLY A 70 -4.11 -3.27 -19.89
C GLY A 70 -2.74 -2.89 -19.31
N ARG A 71 -2.47 -1.59 -19.05
CA ARG A 71 -1.19 -1.11 -18.52
C ARG A 71 -1.26 -0.92 -17.00
N GLN A 72 -0.38 -1.61 -16.27
CA GLN A 72 -0.28 -1.42 -14.82
C GLN A 72 0.27 -0.01 -14.49
N PRO A 73 -0.36 0.73 -13.57
CA PRO A 73 0.08 2.04 -13.08
C PRO A 73 1.20 1.87 -12.03
N ALA A 74 2.26 1.17 -12.41
CA ALA A 74 3.35 0.81 -11.50
C ALA A 74 4.12 2.05 -11.00
N TRP A 75 4.25 3.08 -11.84
CA TRP A 75 4.94 4.32 -11.49
C TRP A 75 4.15 5.11 -10.44
N GLU A 76 2.84 5.20 -10.63
CA GLU A 76 1.90 5.84 -9.72
C GLU A 76 1.88 5.10 -8.38
N ALA A 77 1.91 3.77 -8.40
CA ALA A 77 2.00 2.96 -7.18
C ALA A 77 3.33 3.16 -6.44
N ALA A 78 4.46 3.17 -7.14
CA ALA A 78 5.77 3.45 -6.53
C ALA A 78 5.79 4.86 -5.91
N THR A 79 5.31 5.87 -6.64
CA THR A 79 5.22 7.26 -6.17
C THR A 79 4.32 7.37 -4.92
N ALA A 80 3.18 6.68 -4.93
CA ALA A 80 2.26 6.64 -3.80
C ALA A 80 2.89 6.02 -2.55
N TRP A 81 3.64 4.93 -2.70
CA TRP A 81 4.37 4.33 -1.58
C TRP A 81 5.50 5.21 -1.05
N ILE A 82 6.28 5.84 -1.93
CA ILE A 82 7.34 6.78 -1.52
C ILE A 82 6.75 7.98 -0.76
N THR A 83 5.58 8.47 -1.19
CA THR A 83 4.88 9.57 -0.50
C THR A 83 4.34 9.16 0.87
N ALA A 84 3.83 7.93 0.98
CA ALA A 84 3.17 7.46 2.20
C ALA A 84 4.15 6.95 3.26
N LEU A 85 5.25 6.34 2.82
CA LEU A 85 6.35 5.91 3.68
C LEU A 85 7.25 7.11 4.00
N PRO A 86 7.99 7.09 5.12
CA PRO A 86 8.92 8.15 5.47
C PRO A 86 10.21 8.08 4.62
N VAL A 87 10.09 7.85 3.31
CA VAL A 87 11.24 7.84 2.39
C VAL A 87 11.71 9.27 2.23
N THR A 88 12.97 9.50 2.58
CA THR A 88 13.61 10.82 2.47
C THR A 88 14.72 10.81 1.45
N ARG A 89 15.26 9.63 1.09
CA ARG A 89 16.41 9.49 0.19
C ARG A 89 16.23 8.36 -0.80
N LEU A 90 16.54 8.66 -2.06
CA LEU A 90 16.66 7.70 -3.14
C LEU A 90 18.05 7.79 -3.77
N THR A 91 18.82 6.72 -3.67
CA THR A 91 20.10 6.56 -4.37
C THR A 91 19.89 5.66 -5.57
N VAL A 92 20.22 6.13 -6.77
CA VAL A 92 20.11 5.35 -8.01
C VAL A 92 21.49 4.98 -8.51
N LEU A 93 21.80 3.69 -8.47
CA LEU A 93 23.04 3.14 -8.99
C LEU A 93 23.04 3.11 -10.52
N ARG A 94 24.23 3.14 -11.12
CA ARG A 94 24.42 3.05 -12.58
C ARG A 94 23.57 4.06 -13.37
N ALA A 95 23.45 5.29 -12.85
CA ALA A 95 22.67 6.36 -13.45
C ALA A 95 23.11 6.70 -14.89
N HIS A 96 24.37 6.42 -15.24
CA HIS A 96 24.89 6.57 -16.60
C HIS A 96 24.20 5.68 -17.64
N ARG A 97 23.43 4.66 -17.20
CA ARG A 97 22.63 3.77 -18.06
C ARG A 97 21.19 4.24 -18.23
N LEU A 98 20.78 5.31 -17.57
CA LEU A 98 19.43 5.84 -17.67
C LEU A 98 19.27 6.65 -18.95
N THR A 99 18.10 6.52 -19.57
CA THR A 99 17.68 7.41 -20.66
C THR A 99 17.24 8.76 -20.09
N ALA A 100 17.27 9.82 -20.90
CA ALA A 100 16.79 11.15 -20.50
C ALA A 100 15.37 11.11 -19.93
N ARG A 101 14.48 10.30 -20.52
CA ARG A 101 13.10 10.11 -20.07
C ARG A 101 13.01 9.49 -18.66
N ARG A 102 13.82 8.47 -18.36
CA ARG A 102 13.87 7.85 -17.03
C ARG A 102 14.43 8.80 -15.98
N THR A 103 15.48 9.53 -16.32
CA THR A 103 16.02 10.58 -15.45
C THR A 103 14.95 11.64 -15.17
N MET A 104 14.24 12.12 -16.21
CA MET A 104 13.15 13.07 -16.06
C MET A 104 12.05 12.55 -15.14
N ARG A 105 11.70 11.27 -15.23
CA ARG A 105 10.73 10.66 -14.31
C ARG A 105 11.23 10.64 -12.86
N LEU A 106 12.50 10.34 -12.61
CA LEU A 106 13.09 10.43 -11.26
C LEU A 106 13.10 11.87 -10.73
N LEU A 107 13.37 12.86 -11.58
CA LEU A 107 13.32 14.28 -11.21
C LEU A 107 11.89 14.71 -10.85
N GLN A 108 10.89 14.25 -11.61
CA GLN A 108 9.48 14.50 -11.30
C GLN A 108 9.06 13.80 -10.01
N LEU A 109 9.49 12.56 -9.77
CA LEU A 109 9.27 11.87 -8.50
C LEU A 109 9.85 12.67 -7.33
N ARG A 110 11.08 13.20 -7.47
CA ARG A 110 11.69 14.10 -6.49
C ARG A 110 10.84 15.33 -6.25
N THR A 111 10.37 16.00 -7.29
CA THR A 111 9.54 17.20 -7.14
C THR A 111 8.21 16.90 -6.43
N LEU A 112 7.59 15.75 -6.74
CA LEU A 112 6.32 15.34 -6.13
C LEU A 112 6.47 14.91 -4.66
N THR A 113 7.60 14.32 -4.29
CA THR A 113 7.78 13.67 -2.97
C THR A 113 8.72 14.43 -2.03
N GLY A 114 9.51 15.38 -2.55
CA GLY A 114 10.49 16.14 -1.78
C GLY A 114 11.74 15.35 -1.38
N ILE A 115 11.92 14.13 -1.90
CA ILE A 115 13.07 13.27 -1.54
C ILE A 115 14.40 13.83 -2.04
N HIS A 116 15.47 13.54 -1.32
CA HIS A 116 16.82 13.72 -1.84
C HIS A 116 17.15 12.64 -2.86
N LEU A 117 17.48 13.06 -4.09
CA LEU A 117 17.87 12.17 -5.16
C LEU A 117 19.39 12.19 -5.34
N THR A 118 20.02 11.02 -5.26
CA THR A 118 21.44 10.80 -5.53
C THR A 118 21.59 9.89 -6.75
N LEU A 119 22.32 10.33 -7.76
CA LEU A 119 22.58 9.58 -9.00
C LEU A 119 24.06 9.16 -9.06
N VAL A 120 24.33 7.85 -9.05
CA VAL A 120 25.70 7.32 -9.09
C VAL A 120 26.08 6.96 -10.52
N CYS A 121 27.06 7.66 -11.07
CA CYS A 121 27.53 7.57 -12.44
C CYS A 121 28.94 6.96 -12.48
N HIS A 122 29.02 5.65 -12.77
CA HIS A 122 30.31 4.94 -12.98
C HIS A 122 30.99 5.30 -14.32
N ARG A 123 31.17 6.59 -14.58
CA ARG A 123 31.88 7.17 -15.73
C ARG A 123 32.57 8.46 -15.28
N PRO A 124 33.72 8.83 -15.86
CA PRO A 124 34.40 10.08 -15.54
C PRO A 124 33.61 11.34 -15.93
N HIS A 125 32.72 11.23 -16.92
CA HIS A 125 31.92 12.34 -17.44
C HIS A 125 30.44 11.95 -17.48
N LEU A 126 29.57 12.96 -17.35
CA LEU A 126 28.13 12.78 -17.45
C LEU A 126 27.73 12.42 -18.89
N PRO A 127 27.01 11.31 -19.13
CA PRO A 127 26.45 11.03 -20.44
C PRO A 127 25.51 12.14 -20.90
N ALA A 128 25.48 12.43 -22.20
CA ALA A 128 24.67 13.52 -22.77
C ALA A 128 23.18 13.44 -22.36
N ALA A 129 22.60 12.25 -22.36
CA ALA A 129 21.20 12.04 -21.95
C ALA A 129 20.94 12.38 -20.47
N LEU A 130 21.92 12.11 -19.59
CA LEU A 130 21.84 12.46 -18.18
C LEU A 130 22.01 13.98 -18.01
N HIS A 131 22.99 14.56 -18.69
CA HIS A 131 23.25 16.00 -18.64
C HIS A 131 22.05 16.81 -19.13
N GLN A 132 21.45 16.44 -20.27
CA GLN A 132 20.26 17.09 -20.83
C GLN A 132 19.08 17.08 -19.84
N ALA A 133 18.82 15.96 -19.17
CA ALA A 133 17.73 15.89 -18.19
C ALA A 133 18.03 16.74 -16.94
N LEU A 134 19.27 16.75 -16.48
CA LEU A 134 19.70 17.53 -15.31
C LEU A 134 19.64 19.04 -15.52
N GLN A 135 19.65 19.54 -16.76
CA GLN A 135 19.45 20.98 -17.04
C GLN A 135 18.11 21.54 -16.52
N THR A 136 17.15 20.66 -16.20
CA THR A 136 15.84 21.04 -15.65
C THR A 136 15.78 21.12 -14.12
N ALA A 137 16.89 20.86 -13.43
CA ALA A 137 16.95 20.85 -11.97
C ALA A 137 18.31 21.35 -11.46
N ASP A 138 18.32 21.94 -10.26
CA ASP A 138 19.58 22.21 -9.57
C ASP A 138 20.27 20.90 -9.21
N TYR A 139 21.55 20.78 -9.56
CA TYR A 139 22.37 19.62 -9.22
C TYR A 139 23.79 20.00 -8.82
N CYS A 140 24.39 19.19 -7.96
CA CYS A 140 25.81 19.25 -7.62
C CYS A 140 26.52 17.97 -8.08
N VAL A 141 27.80 18.08 -8.44
CA VAL A 141 28.62 16.94 -8.85
C VAL A 141 29.73 16.73 -7.82
N THR A 142 29.95 15.49 -7.40
CA THR A 142 31.08 15.12 -6.55
C THR A 142 31.76 13.85 -7.05
N ALA A 143 33.09 13.87 -7.06
CA ALA A 143 33.93 12.68 -7.22
C ALA A 143 34.51 12.20 -5.88
N ASP A 144 34.38 12.99 -4.80
CA ASP A 144 34.87 12.61 -3.48
C ASP A 144 33.96 11.55 -2.84
N PHE A 145 34.59 10.47 -2.39
CA PHE A 145 33.88 9.34 -1.78
C PHE A 145 33.24 9.72 -0.44
N GLN A 146 33.87 10.55 0.40
CA GLN A 146 33.29 10.93 1.69
C GLN A 146 32.07 11.84 1.51
N ALA A 147 32.09 12.74 0.53
CA ALA A 147 30.91 13.49 0.09
C ALA A 147 29.82 12.55 -0.43
N ALA A 148 30.15 11.58 -1.30
CA ALA A 148 29.19 10.59 -1.78
C ALA A 148 28.53 9.79 -0.64
N ARG A 149 29.33 9.34 0.34
CA ARG A 149 28.85 8.62 1.53
C ARG A 149 27.85 9.47 2.34
N ARG A 150 28.10 10.77 2.49
CA ARG A 150 27.14 11.69 3.14
C ARG A 150 25.81 11.79 2.38
N HIS A 151 25.82 11.73 1.05
CA HIS A 151 24.60 11.70 0.26
C HIS A 151 23.81 10.39 0.41
N TYR A 152 24.50 9.25 0.54
CA TYR A 152 23.88 7.94 0.72
C TYR A 152 23.20 7.78 2.08
N TYR A 153 23.91 8.12 3.17
CA TYR A 153 23.40 7.97 4.53
C TYR A 153 22.59 9.17 5.00
N GLY A 154 22.90 10.37 4.51
CA GLY A 154 22.38 11.63 5.05
C GLY A 154 22.92 11.97 6.44
N THR A 155 22.27 12.94 7.07
CA THR A 155 22.41 13.18 8.51
C THR A 155 21.76 12.03 9.27
N PRO A 156 22.41 11.46 10.30
CA PRO A 156 21.81 10.38 11.09
C PRO A 156 20.52 10.86 11.75
N ALA A 157 19.40 10.25 11.37
CA ALA A 157 18.12 10.40 12.05
C ALA A 157 18.02 9.35 13.17
N ALA A 158 17.39 9.70 14.29
CA ALA A 158 17.11 8.77 15.38
C ALA A 158 16.29 7.58 14.84
N VAL A 159 16.87 6.39 14.88
CA VAL A 159 16.23 5.15 14.45
C VAL A 159 15.23 4.75 15.54
N SER A 160 13.95 4.56 15.19
CA SER A 160 12.98 4.00 16.13
C SER A 160 13.27 2.49 16.28
N PRO A 161 13.58 1.97 17.48
CA PRO A 161 14.13 0.62 17.69
C PRO A 161 13.10 -0.52 17.56
N LEU A 162 11.96 -0.31 16.89
CA LEU A 162 10.83 -1.24 16.90
C LEU A 162 10.81 -2.26 15.74
N VAL A 163 11.84 -2.32 14.88
CA VAL A 163 11.72 -3.00 13.55
C VAL A 163 12.84 -4.01 13.26
N ASP A 164 13.55 -4.52 14.27
CA ASP A 164 14.58 -5.58 14.10
C ASP A 164 14.21 -6.89 14.81
N GLU A 165 12.91 -7.22 14.88
CA GLU A 165 12.49 -8.55 15.34
C GLU A 165 12.51 -9.54 14.18
N PRO A 166 13.26 -10.66 14.28
CA PRO A 166 13.31 -11.67 13.23
C PRO A 166 11.90 -12.22 12.98
N ALA A 167 11.55 -12.33 11.70
CA ALA A 167 10.24 -12.76 11.24
C ALA A 167 9.88 -14.15 11.79
N ARG A 168 9.03 -14.21 12.84
CA ARG A 168 8.31 -15.45 13.17
C ARG A 168 7.49 -15.88 11.95
N SER A 169 7.32 -17.19 11.78
CA SER A 169 6.93 -17.79 10.50
C SER A 169 5.74 -17.07 9.82
N ALA A 170 6.04 -16.40 8.71
CA ALA A 170 5.06 -15.69 7.87
C ALA A 170 4.01 -16.63 7.26
N ASN A 171 4.11 -17.93 7.51
CA ASN A 171 3.22 -18.96 6.99
C ASN A 171 1.99 -19.24 7.89
N ARG A 172 1.94 -18.75 9.13
CA ARG A 172 0.78 -19.01 10.01
C ARG A 172 -0.42 -18.12 9.66
N TRP A 173 -1.58 -18.72 9.49
CA TRP A 173 -2.86 -18.01 9.35
C TRP A 173 -3.21 -17.19 10.59
N LEU A 174 -3.53 -15.91 10.39
CA LEU A 174 -4.15 -15.06 11.41
C LEU A 174 -5.67 -15.06 11.21
N THR A 175 -6.39 -15.51 12.23
CA THR A 175 -7.86 -15.62 12.18
C THR A 175 -8.48 -14.37 12.80
N LEU A 176 -9.22 -13.61 12.01
CA LEU A 176 -9.70 -12.27 12.35
C LEU A 176 -11.23 -12.20 12.12
N PRO A 177 -12.05 -12.24 13.19
CA PRO A 177 -13.53 -12.21 13.07
C PRO A 177 -14.06 -11.01 12.31
N VAL A 178 -13.34 -9.89 12.35
CA VAL A 178 -13.69 -8.67 11.62
C VAL A 178 -13.76 -8.87 10.10
N LEU A 179 -13.11 -9.91 9.56
CA LEU A 179 -13.14 -10.25 8.13
C LEU A 179 -14.37 -11.08 7.71
N ASP A 180 -15.22 -11.53 8.65
CA ASP A 180 -16.40 -12.35 8.34
C ASP A 180 -17.39 -11.63 7.40
N ARG A 181 -17.42 -10.30 7.45
CA ARG A 181 -18.32 -9.47 6.62
C ARG A 181 -17.74 -9.11 5.27
N LEU A 182 -16.47 -9.44 5.00
CA LEU A 182 -15.80 -8.98 3.77
C LEU A 182 -16.53 -9.45 2.51
N VAL A 183 -17.21 -10.59 2.58
CA VAL A 183 -18.01 -11.17 1.50
C VAL A 183 -19.50 -10.86 1.56
N SER A 184 -19.96 -10.17 2.60
CA SER A 184 -21.38 -9.95 2.83
C SER A 184 -22.01 -8.94 1.89
N TYR A 185 -23.25 -9.24 1.51
CA TYR A 185 -24.08 -8.41 0.64
C TYR A 185 -24.99 -7.51 1.48
N ASP A 186 -24.37 -6.64 2.26
CA ASP A 186 -25.06 -5.79 3.25
C ASP A 186 -25.62 -4.49 2.65
N SER A 187 -25.10 -4.03 1.50
CA SER A 187 -25.50 -2.78 0.87
C SER A 187 -25.69 -2.92 -0.64
N PRO A 188 -26.96 -3.00 -1.11
CA PRO A 188 -27.22 -3.11 -2.54
C PRO A 188 -26.97 -1.79 -3.29
N ALA A 189 -26.86 -0.63 -2.62
CA ALA A 189 -26.65 0.65 -3.28
C ALA A 189 -25.96 1.70 -2.38
N PRO A 190 -24.90 2.38 -2.86
CA PRO A 190 -24.24 3.45 -2.13
C PRO A 190 -25.16 4.67 -1.95
N CYS A 191 -24.84 5.52 -0.97
CA CYS A 191 -25.42 6.85 -0.88
C CYS A 191 -24.87 7.73 -2.01
N THR A 192 -25.72 8.13 -2.95
CA THR A 192 -25.34 8.94 -4.11
C THR A 192 -25.49 10.44 -3.89
N ALA A 193 -26.27 10.86 -2.89
CA ALA A 193 -26.43 12.26 -2.55
C ALA A 193 -25.15 12.84 -1.91
N PRO A 194 -24.89 14.16 -2.05
CA PRO A 194 -23.93 14.85 -1.22
C PRO A 194 -24.33 14.67 0.25
N CYS A 195 -23.50 14.00 1.04
CA CYS A 195 -23.70 13.87 2.47
C CYS A 195 -22.37 14.04 3.21
N THR A 196 -22.47 14.47 4.46
CA THR A 196 -21.33 14.56 5.39
C THR A 196 -21.52 13.48 6.44
N PRO A 197 -20.84 12.34 6.33
CA PRO A 197 -21.08 11.20 7.21
C PRO A 197 -20.79 11.54 8.68
N PRO A 198 -21.75 11.33 9.61
CA PRO A 198 -21.51 11.53 11.04
C PRO A 198 -20.52 10.48 11.57
N ALA A 199 -20.04 10.63 12.81
CA ALA A 199 -19.27 9.58 13.46
C ALA A 199 -20.06 8.26 13.52
N ILE A 200 -19.36 7.13 13.34
CA ILE A 200 -19.99 5.80 13.33
C ILE A 200 -20.84 5.56 14.60
N ALA A 201 -22.10 5.19 14.39
CA ALA A 201 -23.00 4.66 15.41
C ALA A 201 -23.31 3.20 15.07
N PHE A 202 -22.82 2.27 15.89
CA PHE A 202 -22.97 0.84 15.68
C PHE A 202 -24.39 0.38 16.00
N ARG A 203 -25.24 0.24 14.98
CA ARG A 203 -26.67 -0.12 15.12
C ARG A 203 -26.95 -1.56 14.71
N HIS A 204 -26.33 -2.00 13.63
CA HIS A 204 -26.61 -3.31 13.01
C HIS A 204 -25.49 -4.34 13.26
N ARG A 205 -24.42 -3.94 13.93
CA ARG A 205 -23.31 -4.82 14.30
C ARG A 205 -22.59 -4.29 15.54
N PRO A 206 -21.90 -5.15 16.30
CA PRO A 206 -21.01 -4.69 17.35
C PRO A 206 -19.78 -3.97 16.75
N PRO A 207 -19.14 -3.07 17.52
CA PRO A 207 -17.85 -2.51 17.16
C PRO A 207 -16.80 -3.62 17.00
N PRO A 208 -15.85 -3.49 16.04
CA PRO A 208 -14.75 -4.43 15.93
C PRO A 208 -13.94 -4.52 17.22
N ALA A 209 -13.62 -5.75 17.64
CA ALA A 209 -12.74 -5.95 18.78
C ALA A 209 -11.33 -5.37 18.47
N PRO A 210 -10.72 -4.64 19.42
CA PRO A 210 -9.38 -4.09 19.20
C PRO A 210 -8.37 -5.23 19.03
N LEU A 211 -7.48 -5.07 18.04
CA LEU A 211 -6.37 -6.00 17.85
C LEU A 211 -5.31 -5.77 18.94
N THR A 212 -4.70 -6.85 19.43
CA THR A 212 -3.54 -6.76 20.32
C THR A 212 -2.37 -6.09 19.59
N GLU A 213 -1.46 -5.46 20.32
CA GLU A 213 -0.29 -4.80 19.70
C GLU A 213 0.55 -5.75 18.85
N GLN A 214 0.70 -7.01 19.28
CA GLN A 214 1.38 -8.03 18.49
C GLN A 214 0.63 -8.34 17.20
N ALA A 215 -0.70 -8.47 17.25
CA ALA A 215 -1.51 -8.70 16.05
C ALA A 215 -1.46 -7.50 15.10
N VAL A 216 -1.46 -6.26 15.63
CA VAL A 216 -1.29 -5.03 14.85
C VAL A 216 0.06 -5.02 14.12
N ARG A 217 1.16 -5.31 14.83
CA ARG A 217 2.51 -5.37 14.22
C ARG A 217 2.57 -6.41 13.11
N GLU A 218 2.02 -7.60 13.34
CA GLU A 218 2.04 -8.67 12.37
C GLU A 218 1.16 -8.37 11.14
N VAL A 219 -0.05 -7.84 11.35
CA VAL A 219 -0.92 -7.38 10.26
C VAL A 219 -0.23 -6.31 9.44
N ALA A 220 0.29 -5.25 10.08
CA ALA A 220 0.94 -4.14 9.37
C ALA A 220 2.13 -4.64 8.55
N ARG A 221 2.96 -5.52 9.11
CA ARG A 221 4.10 -6.13 8.42
C ARG A 221 3.66 -6.93 7.19
N ARG A 222 2.62 -7.76 7.30
CA ARG A 222 2.11 -8.57 6.17
C ARG A 222 1.48 -7.70 5.09
N LEU A 223 0.67 -6.72 5.48
CA LEU A 223 0.07 -5.77 4.53
C LEU A 223 1.15 -4.92 3.81
N ALA A 224 2.24 -4.58 4.50
CA ALA A 224 3.33 -3.82 3.91
C ALA A 224 4.03 -4.56 2.76
N THR A 225 4.02 -5.89 2.72
CA THR A 225 4.79 -6.68 1.73
C THR A 225 3.92 -7.52 0.80
N VAL A 226 2.62 -7.71 1.08
CA VAL A 226 1.77 -8.63 0.31
C VAL A 226 1.46 -8.16 -1.12
N THR A 227 1.38 -6.84 -1.34
CA THR A 227 1.03 -6.29 -2.65
C THR A 227 1.61 -4.89 -2.83
N ALA A 228 1.90 -4.53 -4.08
CA ALA A 228 2.21 -3.17 -4.48
C ALA A 228 0.95 -2.32 -4.69
N HIS A 229 -0.26 -2.91 -4.76
CA HIS A 229 -1.48 -2.16 -5.06
C HIS A 229 -1.98 -1.36 -3.84
N PRO A 230 -1.87 -0.02 -3.81
CA PRO A 230 -2.15 0.76 -2.60
C PRO A 230 -3.61 0.65 -2.15
N ARG A 231 -4.54 0.74 -3.11
CA ARG A 231 -5.99 0.66 -2.86
C ARG A 231 -6.42 -0.66 -2.19
N LEU A 232 -6.03 -1.82 -2.75
CA LEU A 232 -6.40 -3.12 -2.17
C LEU A 232 -5.87 -3.33 -0.75
N VAL A 233 -4.63 -2.91 -0.47
CA VAL A 233 -4.07 -3.01 0.89
C VAL A 233 -4.77 -2.05 1.85
N ALA A 234 -5.11 -0.83 1.39
CA ALA A 234 -5.89 0.12 2.15
C ALA A 234 -7.32 -0.39 2.44
N ALA A 235 -7.96 -1.03 1.47
CA ALA A 235 -9.27 -1.67 1.63
C ALA A 235 -9.22 -2.78 2.68
N LEU A 236 -8.18 -3.62 2.65
CA LEU A 236 -8.00 -4.67 3.65
C LEU A 236 -7.72 -4.08 5.04
N ALA A 237 -6.87 -3.06 5.14
CA ALA A 237 -6.63 -2.34 6.39
C ALA A 237 -7.93 -1.71 6.94
N ALA A 238 -8.72 -1.06 6.08
CA ALA A 238 -10.02 -0.49 6.41
C ALA A 238 -11.00 -1.55 6.90
N ALA A 239 -11.12 -2.69 6.21
CA ALA A 239 -11.93 -3.81 6.66
C ALA A 239 -11.57 -4.24 8.10
N LEU A 240 -10.27 -4.32 8.42
CA LEU A 240 -9.78 -4.77 9.72
C LEU A 240 -10.12 -3.83 10.90
N PHE A 241 -10.20 -2.52 10.70
CA PHE A 241 -10.54 -1.59 11.79
C PHE A 241 -12.01 -1.14 11.80
N THR A 242 -12.74 -1.37 10.70
CA THR A 242 -14.15 -0.96 10.58
C THR A 242 -15.14 -2.13 10.69
N GLY A 243 -14.73 -3.35 10.33
CA GLY A 243 -15.63 -4.51 10.23
C GLY A 243 -16.67 -4.39 9.13
N VAL A 244 -16.39 -3.59 8.10
CA VAL A 244 -17.30 -3.33 6.99
C VAL A 244 -17.18 -4.36 5.87
N SER A 245 -18.28 -4.54 5.14
CA SER A 245 -18.29 -5.42 3.98
C SER A 245 -17.57 -4.79 2.79
N PHE A 246 -17.25 -5.61 1.79
CA PHE A 246 -16.65 -5.11 0.55
C PHE A 246 -17.50 -4.02 -0.12
N GLN A 247 -18.84 -4.16 -0.11
CA GLN A 247 -19.73 -3.17 -0.71
C GLN A 247 -19.61 -1.81 -0.02
N GLN A 248 -19.48 -1.81 1.30
CA GLN A 248 -19.25 -0.58 2.08
C GLN A 248 -17.89 0.05 1.76
N LEU A 249 -16.82 -0.76 1.65
CA LEU A 249 -15.49 -0.27 1.23
C LEU A 249 -15.52 0.40 -0.15
N ALA A 250 -16.31 -0.13 -1.08
CA ALA A 250 -16.43 0.38 -2.43
C ALA A 250 -17.09 1.76 -2.52
N THR A 251 -17.74 2.21 -1.44
CA THR A 251 -18.38 3.54 -1.36
C THR A 251 -17.40 4.67 -1.06
N ALA A 252 -16.17 4.35 -0.62
CA ALA A 252 -15.16 5.33 -0.28
C ALA A 252 -14.60 6.03 -1.54
N ARG A 253 -14.67 7.36 -1.55
CA ARG A 253 -14.26 8.28 -2.62
C ARG A 253 -12.88 8.87 -2.29
N PRO A 254 -12.12 9.39 -3.28
CA PRO A 254 -10.77 9.90 -3.04
C PRO A 254 -10.64 10.96 -1.94
N GLY A 255 -11.68 11.77 -1.71
CA GLY A 255 -11.71 12.81 -0.68
C GLY A 255 -12.16 12.34 0.71
N ASP A 256 -12.52 11.07 0.88
CA ASP A 256 -13.11 10.57 2.13
C ASP A 256 -12.09 10.19 3.21
N TYR A 257 -10.79 10.21 2.89
CA TYR A 257 -9.72 10.04 3.87
C TYR A 257 -9.11 11.40 4.21
N ASP A 258 -9.28 11.79 5.48
CA ASP A 258 -8.59 12.94 6.07
C ASP A 258 -7.41 12.44 6.91
N ASP A 259 -6.22 12.76 6.43
CA ASP A 259 -4.98 12.36 7.08
C ASP A 259 -4.68 13.13 8.38
N ALA A 260 -5.12 14.38 8.46
CA ALA A 260 -4.91 15.23 9.63
C ALA A 260 -5.88 14.85 10.76
N ALA A 261 -7.15 14.65 10.43
CA ALA A 261 -8.17 14.19 11.38
C ALA A 261 -8.07 12.69 11.69
N ALA A 262 -7.30 11.94 10.88
CA ALA A 262 -7.19 10.49 10.89
C ALA A 262 -8.58 9.83 10.83
N THR A 263 -9.36 10.19 9.82
CA THR A 263 -10.73 9.71 9.62
C THR A 263 -10.95 9.19 8.21
N LEU A 264 -11.82 8.18 8.09
CA LEU A 264 -12.28 7.60 6.84
C LEU A 264 -13.81 7.62 6.79
N ALA A 265 -14.38 8.28 5.80
CA ALA A 265 -15.81 8.30 5.52
C ALA A 265 -16.22 7.15 4.58
N LEU A 266 -17.36 6.52 4.87
CA LEU A 266 -18.02 5.52 4.03
C LEU A 266 -19.47 5.96 3.78
N HIS A 267 -19.96 5.77 2.56
CA HIS A 267 -21.21 6.33 2.06
C HIS A 267 -22.25 5.25 1.78
N ASP A 268 -22.91 4.79 2.83
CA ASP A 268 -23.86 3.69 2.77
C ASP A 268 -25.30 4.12 3.13
N ARG A 269 -26.30 3.43 2.60
CA ARG A 269 -27.70 3.65 2.94
C ARG A 269 -28.08 2.85 4.19
N ALA A 270 -28.71 3.52 5.15
CA ALA A 270 -29.03 2.99 6.48
C ALA A 270 -30.19 1.96 6.53
N ARG A 271 -30.31 1.05 5.55
CA ARG A 271 -31.40 0.04 5.55
C ARG A 271 -31.00 -1.27 6.22
N TYR A 272 -29.78 -1.73 5.96
CA TYR A 272 -29.24 -3.00 6.49
C TYR A 272 -27.84 -2.82 7.10
N THR A 273 -27.39 -1.58 7.19
CA THR A 273 -26.06 -1.20 7.64
C THR A 273 -26.15 0.01 8.56
N ASP A 274 -25.03 0.36 9.19
CA ASP A 274 -24.93 1.53 10.08
C ASP A 274 -25.13 2.88 9.36
N GLY A 275 -25.38 2.88 8.05
CA GLY A 275 -25.52 4.08 7.22
C GLY A 275 -24.20 4.73 6.85
N CYS A 276 -24.26 5.96 6.33
CA CYS A 276 -23.08 6.78 6.10
C CYS A 276 -22.39 7.05 7.42
N ALA A 277 -21.09 6.73 7.51
CA ALA A 277 -20.35 6.88 8.75
C ALA A 277 -18.88 7.28 8.53
N THR A 278 -18.36 8.01 9.51
CA THR A 278 -16.95 8.37 9.64
C THR A 278 -16.30 7.50 10.72
N HIS A 279 -15.24 6.80 10.35
CA HIS A 279 -14.46 5.91 11.21
C HIS A 279 -13.12 6.54 11.57
N ARG A 280 -12.67 6.35 12.81
CA ARG A 280 -11.30 6.72 13.22
C ARG A 280 -10.29 5.74 12.65
N VAL A 281 -9.23 6.26 12.04
CA VAL A 281 -8.16 5.49 11.41
C VAL A 281 -7.04 5.26 12.44
N PRO A 282 -6.78 4.00 12.82
CA PRO A 282 -5.72 3.70 13.78
C PRO A 282 -4.34 4.02 13.18
N PRO A 283 -3.33 4.39 13.99
CA PRO A 283 -2.01 4.82 13.49
C PRO A 283 -1.36 3.85 12.51
N TRP A 284 -1.46 2.54 12.75
CA TRP A 284 -0.87 1.51 11.89
C TRP A 284 -1.47 1.46 10.47
N ALA A 285 -2.73 1.91 10.30
CA ALA A 285 -3.43 1.87 9.02
C ALA A 285 -3.23 3.14 8.17
N ARG A 286 -2.78 4.24 8.78
CA ARG A 286 -2.64 5.55 8.13
C ARG A 286 -1.75 5.49 6.89
N VAL A 287 -0.62 4.80 6.98
CA VAL A 287 0.33 4.64 5.85
C VAL A 287 -0.35 4.03 4.62
N PHE A 288 -1.25 3.06 4.81
CA PHE A 288 -1.94 2.40 3.70
C PHE A 288 -3.00 3.33 3.08
N LEU A 289 -3.75 4.07 3.90
CA LEU A 289 -4.75 5.02 3.40
C LEU A 289 -4.09 6.23 2.71
N ARG A 290 -2.97 6.74 3.23
CA ARG A 290 -2.14 7.76 2.55
C ARG A 290 -1.69 7.29 1.18
N ALA A 291 -1.19 6.06 1.08
CA ALA A 291 -0.76 5.49 -0.19
C ALA A 291 -1.94 5.37 -1.16
N ALA A 292 -3.10 4.88 -0.72
CA ALA A 292 -4.30 4.80 -1.55
C ALA A 292 -4.80 6.17 -2.02
N ALA A 293 -4.83 7.17 -1.13
CA ALA A 293 -5.23 8.53 -1.48
C ALA A 293 -4.25 9.19 -2.47
N CYS A 294 -2.93 8.98 -2.29
CA CYS A 294 -1.93 9.46 -3.24
C CYS A 294 -2.09 8.77 -4.60
N PHE A 295 -2.26 7.46 -4.60
CA PHE A 295 -2.45 6.68 -5.82
C PHE A 295 -3.72 7.11 -6.59
N ALA A 296 -4.84 7.33 -5.90
CA ALA A 296 -6.07 7.81 -6.52
C ALA A 296 -5.95 9.20 -7.16
N ARG A 297 -5.00 10.06 -6.72
CA ARG A 297 -4.71 11.34 -7.38
C ARG A 297 -3.79 11.20 -8.58
N LEU A 298 -2.95 10.16 -8.61
CA LEU A 298 -1.90 9.99 -9.60
C LEU A 298 -2.30 9.10 -10.78
N ALA A 299 -3.28 8.21 -10.61
CA ALA A 299 -3.69 7.20 -11.60
C ALA A 299 -5.01 7.57 -12.31
N PRO A 300 -4.97 8.46 -13.32
CA PRO A 300 -6.17 8.94 -14.01
C PRO A 300 -6.97 7.79 -14.63
N GLY A 301 -8.29 7.83 -14.49
CA GLY A 301 -9.21 6.77 -14.92
C GLY A 301 -9.47 5.68 -13.87
N GLN A 302 -8.80 5.73 -12.71
CA GLN A 302 -9.18 4.97 -11.50
C GLN A 302 -9.82 5.86 -10.42
N ASP A 303 -10.13 7.11 -10.78
CA ASP A 303 -10.37 8.26 -9.90
C ASP A 303 -11.68 8.19 -9.08
N GLN A 304 -12.47 7.13 -9.22
CA GLN A 304 -13.79 7.06 -8.59
C GLN A 304 -13.77 6.44 -7.19
N HIS A 305 -12.72 5.69 -6.84
CA HIS A 305 -12.71 4.88 -5.62
C HIS A 305 -11.38 4.99 -4.87
N LEU A 306 -11.45 5.31 -3.58
CA LEU A 306 -10.28 5.35 -2.70
C LEU A 306 -9.76 3.95 -2.36
N LEU A 307 -10.64 3.00 -2.02
CA LEU A 307 -10.25 1.71 -1.43
C LEU A 307 -10.34 0.54 -2.41
N ALA A 308 -11.50 0.28 -2.97
CA ALA A 308 -11.71 -0.83 -3.91
C ALA A 308 -12.83 -0.44 -4.87
N GLY A 309 -12.72 -0.82 -6.14
CA GLY A 309 -13.80 -0.69 -7.11
C GLY A 309 -14.76 -1.88 -7.04
N PRO A 310 -15.96 -1.82 -7.65
CA PRO A 310 -16.98 -2.87 -7.56
C PRO A 310 -16.51 -4.29 -7.98
N HIS A 311 -15.51 -4.38 -8.86
CA HIS A 311 -14.99 -5.64 -9.39
C HIS A 311 -13.74 -6.17 -8.65
N ASP A 312 -13.25 -5.45 -7.64
CA ASP A 312 -11.98 -5.77 -6.97
C ASP A 312 -12.11 -6.86 -5.89
N ARG A 313 -13.32 -7.36 -5.62
CA ARG A 313 -13.58 -8.31 -4.52
C ARG A 313 -12.67 -9.53 -4.58
N THR A 314 -12.59 -10.17 -5.74
CA THR A 314 -11.74 -11.35 -5.94
C THR A 314 -10.26 -11.03 -5.70
N HIS A 315 -9.79 -9.86 -6.13
CA HIS A 315 -8.41 -9.43 -5.91
C HIS A 315 -8.14 -9.15 -4.43
N LEU A 316 -9.09 -8.50 -3.74
CA LEU A 316 -8.99 -8.22 -2.31
C LEU A 316 -8.92 -9.51 -1.48
N LEU A 317 -9.75 -10.51 -1.80
CA LEU A 317 -9.71 -11.82 -1.13
C LEU A 317 -8.36 -12.52 -1.37
N ARG A 318 -7.86 -12.54 -2.61
CA ARG A 318 -6.52 -13.11 -2.92
C ARG A 318 -5.40 -12.38 -2.17
N VAL A 319 -5.48 -11.06 -2.04
CA VAL A 319 -4.52 -10.29 -1.24
C VAL A 319 -4.59 -10.67 0.24
N ALA A 320 -5.79 -10.84 0.80
CA ALA A 320 -5.94 -11.29 2.18
C ALA A 320 -5.38 -12.71 2.39
N GLU A 321 -5.62 -13.62 1.45
CA GLU A 321 -5.06 -14.97 1.48
C GLU A 321 -3.53 -14.98 1.37
N ALA A 322 -2.96 -14.17 0.47
CA ALA A 322 -1.53 -13.98 0.33
C ALA A 322 -0.91 -13.36 1.59
N ALA A 323 -1.64 -12.48 2.27
CA ALA A 323 -1.26 -11.92 3.58
C ALA A 323 -1.52 -12.91 4.74
N ARG A 324 -1.96 -14.15 4.46
CA ARG A 324 -2.31 -15.16 5.46
C ARG A 324 -3.32 -14.65 6.49
N LEU A 325 -4.27 -13.82 6.07
CA LEU A 325 -5.38 -13.29 6.87
C LEU A 325 -6.67 -13.98 6.45
N ARG A 326 -7.48 -14.43 7.43
CA ARG A 326 -8.74 -15.11 7.14
C ARG A 326 -9.80 -14.86 8.22
N PRO A 327 -11.09 -14.97 7.89
CA PRO A 327 -12.15 -15.08 8.89
C PRO A 327 -12.07 -16.42 9.66
N PRO A 328 -12.76 -16.54 10.80
CA PRO A 328 -13.10 -17.82 11.43
C PRO A 328 -13.48 -18.89 10.41
N GLN A 329 -12.88 -20.08 10.55
CA GLN A 329 -13.09 -21.21 9.63
C GLN A 329 -13.97 -22.28 10.29
N PRO A 330 -14.65 -23.12 9.49
CA PRO A 330 -15.34 -24.30 10.04
C PRO A 330 -14.34 -25.27 10.69
N PHE A 331 -14.83 -26.11 11.60
CA PHE A 331 -14.02 -27.15 12.22
C PHE A 331 -13.45 -28.12 11.17
N ALA A 332 -12.31 -28.74 11.48
CA ALA A 332 -11.49 -29.48 10.51
C ALA A 332 -12.26 -30.55 9.70
N GLY A 333 -13.29 -31.18 10.27
CA GLY A 333 -14.13 -32.17 9.57
C GLY A 333 -15.10 -31.60 8.51
N GLN A 334 -15.23 -30.27 8.40
CA GLN A 334 -16.08 -29.57 7.42
C GLN A 334 -15.28 -28.66 6.47
N SER A 335 -13.95 -28.71 6.55
CA SER A 335 -13.06 -27.89 5.73
C SER A 335 -12.69 -28.61 4.42
N THR A 336 -12.77 -27.89 3.31
CA THR A 336 -12.35 -28.36 1.99
C THR A 336 -10.87 -28.06 1.70
N GLY A 337 -10.11 -27.65 2.71
CA GLY A 337 -8.71 -27.18 2.55
C GLY A 337 -8.58 -25.77 1.96
N ARG A 338 -9.66 -25.19 1.41
CA ARG A 338 -9.75 -23.79 0.97
C ARG A 338 -10.37 -22.90 2.04
N ILE A 339 -10.04 -21.61 2.02
CA ILE A 339 -10.67 -20.64 2.92
C ILE A 339 -12.13 -20.45 2.55
N GLN A 340 -13.00 -20.65 3.53
CA GLN A 340 -14.42 -20.37 3.42
C GLN A 340 -14.66 -18.96 3.92
N TRP A 341 -14.75 -18.02 2.99
CA TRP A 341 -15.02 -16.61 3.30
C TRP A 341 -16.49 -16.39 3.70
N ASP A 342 -17.41 -17.17 3.15
CA ASP A 342 -18.87 -17.12 3.38
C ASP A 342 -19.32 -18.01 4.55
N TRP A 343 -18.39 -18.49 5.38
CA TRP A 343 -18.69 -19.44 6.45
C TRP A 343 -19.73 -18.90 7.44
N ARG A 344 -19.64 -17.62 7.81
CA ARG A 344 -20.61 -16.98 8.70
C ARG A 344 -22.04 -17.06 8.13
N GLU A 345 -22.22 -16.69 6.87
CA GLU A 345 -23.52 -16.70 6.20
C GLU A 345 -24.09 -18.11 6.09
N ARG A 346 -23.25 -19.10 5.75
CA ARG A 346 -23.64 -20.51 5.76
C ARG A 346 -24.07 -20.99 7.14
N LYS A 347 -23.36 -20.59 8.19
CA LYS A 347 -23.69 -20.94 9.58
C LYS A 347 -25.00 -20.30 10.01
N GLU A 348 -25.26 -19.05 9.63
CA GLU A 348 -26.52 -18.35 9.89
C GLU A 348 -27.68 -19.00 9.12
N ALA A 349 -27.52 -19.30 7.83
CA ALA A 349 -28.52 -20.01 7.03
C ALA A 349 -28.90 -21.37 7.62
N ARG A 350 -27.91 -22.20 7.99
CA ARG A 350 -28.16 -23.50 8.65
C ARG A 350 -28.91 -23.35 9.98
N ARG A 351 -28.69 -22.27 10.73
CA ARG A 351 -29.43 -21.99 11.97
C ARG A 351 -30.88 -21.63 11.68
N TYR A 352 -31.13 -20.80 10.68
CA TYR A 352 -32.48 -20.47 10.24
C TYR A 352 -33.23 -21.70 9.74
N ASP A 353 -32.58 -22.53 8.91
CA ASP A 353 -33.18 -23.78 8.43
C ASP A 353 -33.54 -24.70 9.60
N ALA A 354 -32.63 -24.89 10.56
CA ALA A 354 -32.90 -25.71 11.75
C ALA A 354 -34.02 -25.15 12.64
N MET A 355 -34.17 -23.82 12.72
CA MET A 355 -35.29 -23.18 13.41
C MET A 355 -36.60 -23.44 12.68
N LEU A 356 -36.63 -23.26 11.35
CA LEU A 356 -37.82 -23.51 10.52
C LEU A 356 -38.26 -24.97 10.58
N THR A 357 -37.33 -25.93 10.54
CA THR A 357 -37.66 -27.37 10.65
C THR A 357 -38.20 -27.74 12.03
N ARG A 358 -37.72 -27.11 13.11
CA ARG A 358 -38.25 -27.36 14.47
C ARG A 358 -39.67 -26.85 14.67
N HIS A 359 -40.06 -25.77 13.99
CA HIS A 359 -41.43 -25.25 14.04
C HIS A 359 -42.42 -26.01 13.15
N GLN A 360 -41.96 -26.99 12.36
CA GLN A 360 -42.80 -27.85 11.51
C GLN A 360 -43.10 -29.22 12.13
N ILE A 361 -42.57 -29.54 13.32
CA ILE A 361 -42.93 -30.76 14.06
C ILE A 361 -44.19 -30.46 14.88
N PRO A 362 -45.37 -31.05 14.57
CA PRO A 362 -46.56 -30.87 15.39
C PRO A 362 -46.33 -31.46 16.78
N PRO A 363 -46.96 -30.94 17.85
CA PRO A 363 -46.92 -31.60 19.14
C PRO A 363 -47.52 -33.00 18.98
N SER A 364 -46.78 -34.02 19.41
CA SER A 364 -47.25 -35.40 19.44
C SER A 364 -48.50 -35.47 20.31
N SER A 365 -49.64 -35.80 19.69
CA SER A 365 -50.91 -36.09 20.37
C SER A 365 -50.83 -37.37 21.19
#